data_AF-A0A9D1RZ91-F1
#
_entry.id   AF-A0A9D1RZ91-F1
#
_cell.length_a   1.000
_cell.length_b   1.000
_cell.length_c   1.000
_cell.angle_alpha   90.00
_cell.angle_beta   90.00
_cell.angle_gamma   90.00
#
_symmetry.space_group_name_H-M   'P 1'
#
loop_
_entity.id
_entity.type
_entity.pdbx_description
1 polymer ?
#
loop_
_entity_poly.entity_id
_entity_poly.type
_entity_poly.pdbx_seq_one_letter_code
_entity_poly.pdbx_strand_id
1 'polypeptide(L)'
;LAPYFEVEMPAPLEVMSALLLAFTVGIALAAIRANTLQTAAEELREVVMRVIERFIIPILPFYIFGVFLTMGMNGNLKTTLGAFAKVLVLTTIMTWVILLIQYLLAGAYARKNPFVALKNMLPAYFTALGTSSSAATIPVTLKCVRSNGVSRSVADFVVPLCATVHLSGSMQKIALFAFSIVYMTNVDMTAGMALGFIFLLGIMMVAAPGVPGGAIMAAVGLLQTQLGFDEGQVALMIAAYIAIDSFGTACNVTGDGAIALTVNKMAKGELKKEATV
;
A
#
# COMPACT_ATOMS: atom_id res chain seq x y z
N LEU A 1 -11.78 -27.17 12.76
CA LEU A 1 -11.03 -28.10 13.63
C LEU A 1 -10.55 -27.32 14.84
N ALA A 2 -10.53 -27.93 16.03
CA ALA A 2 -9.87 -27.33 17.18
C ALA A 2 -8.34 -27.39 16.99
N PRO A 3 -7.59 -26.34 17.35
CA PRO A 3 -6.14 -26.35 17.23
C PRO A 3 -5.50 -27.40 18.16
N TYR A 4 -4.39 -27.99 17.74
CA TYR A 4 -3.63 -28.94 18.57
C TYR A 4 -2.93 -28.27 19.76
N PHE A 5 -2.57 -26.99 19.59
CA PHE A 5 -2.00 -26.14 20.63
C PHE A 5 -2.50 -24.71 20.41
N GLU A 6 -2.87 -24.04 21.50
CA GLU A 6 -3.24 -22.64 21.52
C GLU A 6 -2.22 -21.91 22.39
N VAL A 7 -1.55 -20.92 21.81
CA VAL A 7 -0.58 -20.08 22.51
C VAL A 7 -1.09 -18.66 22.44
N GLU A 8 -1.60 -18.15 23.57
CA GLU A 8 -1.99 -16.75 23.68
C GLU A 8 -0.74 -15.88 23.57
N MET A 9 -0.68 -15.08 22.50
CA MET A 9 0.38 -14.09 22.26
C MET A 9 -0.26 -12.71 22.13
N PRO A 10 -0.70 -12.10 23.25
CA PRO A 10 -1.28 -10.76 23.20
C PRO A 10 -0.26 -9.77 22.65
N ALA A 11 -0.73 -8.85 21.80
CA ALA A 11 0.13 -7.81 21.26
C ALA A 11 0.68 -6.94 22.41
N PRO A 12 1.98 -6.60 22.40
CA PRO A 12 2.58 -5.78 23.45
C PRO A 12 2.00 -4.35 23.49
N LEU A 13 1.48 -3.87 22.35
CA LEU A 13 0.78 -2.60 22.22
C LEU A 13 -0.41 -2.80 21.28
N GLU A 14 -1.55 -2.19 21.62
CA GLU A 14 -2.67 -2.06 20.70
C GLU A 14 -2.27 -1.20 19.49
N VAL A 15 -2.90 -1.47 18.34
CA VAL A 15 -2.57 -0.85 17.05
C VAL A 15 -2.65 0.67 17.11
N MET A 16 -3.69 1.23 17.72
CA MET A 16 -3.86 2.68 17.84
C MET A 16 -2.80 3.32 18.74
N SER A 17 -2.49 2.68 19.87
CA SER A 17 -1.45 3.14 20.78
C SER A 17 -0.07 3.10 20.12
N ALA A 18 0.24 2.02 19.40
CA ALA A 18 1.46 1.90 18.62
C ALA A 18 1.57 2.97 17.53
N LEU A 19 0.47 3.25 16.81
CA LEU A 19 0.43 4.27 15.75
C LEU A 19 0.69 5.68 16.29
N LEU A 20 -0.02 6.07 17.35
CA LEU A 20 0.14 7.39 17.98
C LEU A 20 1.55 7.56 18.55
N LEU A 21 2.10 6.52 19.16
CA LEU A 21 3.46 6.52 19.68
C LEU A 21 4.48 6.67 18.56
N ALA A 22 4.39 5.85 17.50
CA ALA A 22 5.31 5.89 16.37
C ALA A 22 5.31 7.26 15.68
N PHE A 23 4.12 7.85 15.48
CA PHE A 23 3.99 9.18 14.87
C PHE A 23 4.58 10.29 15.74
N THR A 24 4.27 10.30 17.04
CA THR A 24 4.76 11.31 17.99
C THR A 24 6.28 11.23 18.14
N VAL A 25 6.83 10.01 18.28
CA VAL A 25 8.28 9.78 18.35
C VAL A 25 8.95 10.16 17.03
N GLY A 26 8.37 9.79 15.89
CA GLY A 26 8.91 10.14 14.57
C GLY A 26 9.05 11.65 14.36
N ILE A 27 8.03 12.43 14.73
CA ILE A 27 8.07 13.90 14.67
C ILE A 27 9.12 14.45 15.63
N ALA A 28 9.17 13.95 16.86
CA ALA A 28 10.15 14.40 17.85
C ALA A 28 11.59 14.15 17.38
N LEU A 29 11.88 12.97 16.83
CA LEU A 29 13.18 12.60 16.28
C LEU A 29 13.59 13.53 15.13
N ALA A 30 12.66 13.84 14.23
CA ALA A 30 12.90 14.78 13.13
C ALA A 30 13.19 16.21 13.63
N ALA A 31 12.52 16.65 14.69
CA ALA A 31 12.70 17.98 15.26
C ALA A 31 14.05 18.14 15.98
N ILE A 32 14.49 17.13 16.73
CA ILE A 32 15.74 17.19 17.51
C ILE A 32 16.97 16.70 16.74
N ARG A 33 16.80 16.15 15.52
CA ARG A 33 17.85 15.53 14.70
C ARG A 33 18.64 14.45 15.46
N ALA A 34 17.95 13.59 16.20
CA ALA A 34 18.58 12.53 16.98
C ALA A 34 19.02 11.36 16.11
N ASN A 35 20.28 11.36 15.68
CA ASN A 35 20.85 10.34 14.80
C ASN A 35 20.76 8.91 15.39
N THR A 36 21.11 8.71 16.66
CA THR A 36 21.18 7.37 17.26
C THR A 36 19.83 6.67 17.34
N LEU A 37 18.80 7.36 17.84
CA LEU A 37 17.46 6.78 17.97
C LEU A 37 16.80 6.56 16.61
N GLN A 38 17.08 7.45 15.64
CA GLN A 38 16.63 7.25 14.26
C GLN A 38 17.26 5.97 13.65
N THR A 39 18.58 5.82 13.75
CA THR A 39 19.26 4.61 13.24
C THR A 39 18.75 3.35 13.94
N ALA A 40 18.56 3.37 15.26
CA ALA A 40 18.00 2.24 15.99
C ALA A 40 16.58 1.86 15.51
N ALA A 41 15.73 2.86 15.23
CA ALA A 41 14.39 2.63 14.68
C ALA A 41 14.44 2.06 13.25
N GLU A 42 15.36 2.54 12.41
CA GLU A 42 15.57 2.04 11.05
C GLU A 42 16.08 0.59 11.04
N GLU A 43 17.00 0.24 11.94
CA GLU A 43 17.49 -1.13 12.13
C GLU A 43 16.41 -2.06 12.65
N LEU A 44 15.60 -1.63 13.62
CA LEU A 44 14.46 -2.41 14.11
C LEU A 44 13.45 -2.68 13.00
N ARG A 45 13.14 -1.69 12.17
CA ARG A 45 12.28 -1.84 10.99
C ARG A 45 12.85 -2.91 10.05
N GLU A 46 14.15 -2.88 9.76
CA GLU A 46 14.81 -3.86 8.90
C GLU A 46 14.73 -5.29 9.47
N VAL A 47 14.91 -5.45 10.79
CA VAL A 47 14.75 -6.75 11.47
C VAL A 47 13.34 -7.29 11.28
N VAL A 48 12.31 -6.46 11.53
CA VAL A 48 10.90 -6.86 11.35
C VAL A 48 10.62 -7.22 9.89
N MET A 49 11.11 -6.43 8.94
CA MET A 49 10.97 -6.71 7.51
C MET A 49 11.58 -8.06 7.12
N ARG A 50 12.78 -8.37 7.61
CA ARG A 50 13.42 -9.67 7.32
C ARG A 50 12.66 -10.86 7.89
N VAL A 51 12.02 -10.70 9.06
CA VAL A 51 11.13 -11.73 9.61
C VAL A 51 9.93 -11.94 8.69
N ILE A 52 9.28 -10.85 8.24
CA ILE A 52 8.14 -10.94 7.32
C ILE A 52 8.56 -11.63 6.01
N GLU A 53 9.64 -11.18 5.39
CA GLU A 53 10.08 -11.67 4.08
C GLU A 53 10.61 -13.10 4.09
N ARG A 54 11.39 -13.48 5.12
CA ARG A 54 12.04 -14.80 5.17
C ARG A 54 11.24 -15.87 5.90
N PHE A 55 10.30 -15.48 6.76
CA PHE A 55 9.56 -16.44 7.58
C PHE A 55 8.06 -16.39 7.28
N ILE A 56 7.42 -15.22 7.38
CA ILE A 56 5.96 -15.11 7.23
C ILE A 56 5.52 -15.37 5.78
N ILE A 57 6.08 -14.67 4.79
CA ILE A 57 5.69 -14.78 3.38
C ILE A 57 5.85 -16.22 2.85
N PRO A 58 6.94 -16.96 3.13
CA PRO A 58 7.06 -18.36 2.69
C PRO A 58 6.04 -19.33 3.29
N ILE A 59 5.56 -19.07 4.51
CA ILE A 59 4.55 -19.90 5.19
C ILE A 59 3.13 -19.56 4.70
N LEU A 60 2.94 -18.32 4.25
CA LEU A 60 1.64 -17.77 3.88
C LEU A 60 0.85 -18.60 2.85
N PRO A 61 1.45 -19.21 1.79
CA PRO A 61 0.72 -20.09 0.89
C PRO A 61 0.05 -21.28 1.58
N PHE A 62 0.70 -21.89 2.58
CA PHE A 62 0.13 -23.01 3.34
C PHE A 62 -1.05 -22.55 4.21
N TYR A 63 -0.92 -21.37 4.82
CA TYR A 63 -1.99 -20.75 5.58
C TYR A 63 -3.22 -20.45 4.69
N ILE A 64 -3.00 -19.80 3.54
CA ILE A 64 -4.04 -19.51 2.55
C ILE A 64 -4.72 -20.80 2.08
N PHE A 65 -3.94 -21.86 1.81
CA PHE A 65 -4.47 -23.16 1.45
C PHE A 65 -5.38 -23.75 2.54
N GLY A 66 -4.97 -23.69 3.81
CA GLY A 66 -5.78 -24.17 4.94
C GLY A 66 -7.11 -23.41 5.08
N VAL A 67 -7.11 -22.10 4.82
CA VAL A 67 -8.33 -21.27 4.82
C VAL A 67 -9.26 -21.70 3.70
N PHE A 68 -8.76 -21.85 2.47
CA PHE A 68 -9.58 -22.31 1.34
C PHE A 68 -10.11 -23.73 1.53
N LEU A 69 -9.35 -24.64 2.14
CA LEU A 69 -9.83 -25.97 2.52
C LEU A 69 -11.01 -25.87 3.49
N THR A 70 -10.89 -25.05 4.53
CA THR A 70 -11.96 -24.85 5.52
C THR A 70 -13.22 -24.28 4.88
N MET A 71 -13.08 -23.31 3.95
CA MET A 71 -14.20 -22.77 3.19
C MET A 71 -14.84 -23.79 2.24
N GLY A 72 -14.03 -24.67 1.65
CA GLY A 72 -14.49 -25.78 0.82
C GLY A 72 -15.35 -26.77 1.60
N MET A 73 -14.91 -27.12 2.81
CA MET A 73 -15.65 -28.01 3.71
C MET A 73 -16.98 -27.40 4.15
N ASN A 74 -17.03 -26.09 4.38
CA ASN A 74 -18.23 -25.38 4.82
C ASN A 74 -19.19 -25.00 3.67
N GLY A 75 -18.89 -25.40 2.42
CA GLY A 75 -19.73 -25.11 1.24
C GLY A 75 -19.70 -23.65 0.74
N ASN A 76 -19.01 -22.75 1.43
CA ASN A 76 -18.99 -21.31 1.17
C ASN A 76 -17.97 -20.88 0.09
N LEU A 77 -17.16 -21.81 -0.41
CA LEU A 77 -16.08 -21.53 -1.34
C LEU A 77 -16.55 -20.84 -2.63
N LYS A 78 -17.62 -21.34 -3.27
CA LYS A 78 -18.13 -20.79 -4.53
C LYS A 78 -18.62 -19.35 -4.38
N THR A 79 -19.40 -19.08 -3.33
CA THR A 79 -19.96 -17.74 -3.07
C THR A 79 -18.85 -16.73 -2.80
N THR A 80 -17.86 -17.13 -2.01
CA THR A 80 -16.72 -16.27 -1.66
C THR A 80 -15.86 -15.95 -2.88
N LEU A 81 -15.46 -16.98 -3.64
CA LEU A 81 -14.66 -16.80 -4.86
C LEU A 81 -15.41 -15.95 -5.90
N GLY A 82 -16.73 -16.13 -6.02
CA GLY A 82 -17.57 -15.34 -6.92
C GLY A 82 -17.60 -13.85 -6.53
N ALA A 83 -17.72 -13.54 -5.24
CA ALA A 83 -17.63 -12.16 -4.76
C ALA A 83 -16.23 -11.57 -5.01
N PHE A 84 -15.17 -12.33 -4.72
CA PHE A 84 -13.80 -11.85 -4.89
C PHE A 84 -13.42 -11.63 -6.35
N ALA A 85 -13.91 -12.47 -7.26
CA ALA A 85 -13.78 -12.23 -8.69
C ALA A 85 -14.41 -10.90 -9.12
N LYS A 86 -15.59 -10.55 -8.58
CA LYS A 86 -16.23 -9.25 -8.85
C LYS A 86 -15.38 -8.09 -8.31
N VAL A 87 -14.86 -8.21 -7.09
CA VAL A 87 -13.98 -7.18 -6.49
C VAL A 87 -12.68 -7.03 -7.27
N LEU A 88 -12.13 -8.13 -7.78
CA LEU A 88 -10.93 -8.15 -8.63
C LEU A 88 -11.14 -7.42 -9.96
N VAL A 89 -12.29 -7.62 -10.60
CA VAL A 89 -12.66 -6.86 -11.81
C VAL A 89 -12.83 -5.37 -11.46
N LEU A 90 -13.60 -5.08 -10.40
CA LEU A 90 -13.85 -3.71 -9.95
C LEU A 90 -12.55 -2.96 -9.64
N THR A 91 -11.63 -3.56 -8.90
CA THR A 91 -10.38 -2.91 -8.50
C THR A 91 -9.42 -2.70 -9.67
N THR A 92 -9.43 -3.61 -10.66
CA THR A 92 -8.69 -3.43 -11.92
C THR A 92 -9.25 -2.24 -12.69
N ILE A 93 -10.57 -2.10 -12.81
CA ILE A 93 -11.19 -0.94 -13.47
C ILE A 93 -10.88 0.35 -12.69
N MET A 94 -11.06 0.34 -11.37
CA MET A 94 -10.82 1.50 -10.52
C MET A 94 -9.36 1.97 -10.55
N THR A 95 -8.40 1.04 -10.71
CA THR A 95 -6.98 1.38 -10.92
C THR A 95 -6.82 2.35 -12.09
N TRP A 96 -7.40 2.02 -13.25
CA TRP A 96 -7.32 2.89 -14.42
C TRP A 96 -8.11 4.19 -14.24
N VAL A 97 -9.25 4.15 -13.57
CA VAL A 97 -10.04 5.36 -13.24
C VAL A 97 -9.22 6.33 -12.39
N ILE A 98 -8.58 5.85 -11.31
CA ILE A 98 -7.74 6.68 -10.46
C ILE A 98 -6.56 7.27 -11.24
N LEU A 99 -5.87 6.44 -12.04
CA LEU A 99 -4.76 6.93 -12.87
C LEU A 99 -5.21 8.00 -13.86
N LEU A 100 -6.35 7.80 -14.54
CA LEU A 100 -6.90 8.81 -15.45
C LEU A 100 -7.21 10.11 -14.71
N ILE A 101 -7.85 10.05 -13.54
CA ILE A 101 -8.15 11.24 -12.73
C ILE A 101 -6.85 11.96 -12.32
N GLN A 102 -5.87 11.23 -11.78
CA GLN A 102 -4.59 11.78 -11.36
C GLN A 102 -3.87 12.49 -12.52
N TYR A 103 -3.80 11.86 -13.70
CA TYR A 103 -3.13 12.44 -14.85
C TYR A 103 -3.91 13.59 -15.48
N LEU A 104 -5.24 13.56 -15.50
CA LEU A 104 -6.06 14.68 -15.96
C LEU A 104 -5.82 15.92 -15.09
N LEU A 105 -5.82 15.77 -13.77
CA LEU A 105 -5.56 16.86 -12.83
C LEU A 105 -4.10 17.37 -12.93
N ALA A 106 -3.13 16.46 -12.92
CA ALA A 106 -1.71 16.81 -13.04
C ALA A 106 -1.39 17.44 -14.39
N GLY A 107 -1.97 16.94 -15.48
CA GLY A 107 -1.81 17.45 -16.83
C GLY A 107 -2.41 18.84 -17.00
N ALA A 108 -3.62 19.06 -16.47
CA ALA A 108 -4.27 20.38 -16.45
C ALA A 108 -3.42 21.41 -15.69
N TYR A 109 -2.90 21.04 -14.51
CA TYR A 109 -2.07 21.93 -13.70
C TYR A 109 -0.69 22.19 -14.30
N ALA A 110 0.00 21.15 -14.74
CA ALA A 110 1.34 21.23 -15.32
C ALA A 110 1.36 21.72 -16.78
N ARG A 111 0.19 21.90 -17.40
CA ARG A 111 0.00 22.20 -18.84
C ARG A 111 0.70 21.17 -19.73
N LYS A 112 0.48 19.88 -19.42
CA LYS A 112 1.01 18.73 -20.16
C LYS A 112 -0.16 17.87 -20.65
N ASN A 113 0.02 17.20 -21.79
CA ASN A 113 -1.00 16.27 -22.27
C ASN A 113 -1.07 15.04 -21.33
N PRO A 114 -2.21 14.81 -20.66
CA PRO A 114 -2.36 13.77 -19.65
C PRO A 114 -2.21 12.35 -20.23
N PHE A 115 -2.70 12.13 -21.45
CA PHE A 115 -2.64 10.82 -22.12
C PHE A 115 -1.23 10.47 -22.58
N VAL A 116 -0.48 11.46 -23.08
CA VAL A 116 0.95 11.27 -23.41
C VAL A 116 1.74 10.99 -22.14
N ALA A 117 1.45 11.74 -21.06
CA ALA A 117 2.12 11.57 -19.79
C ALA A 117 1.89 10.18 -19.18
N LEU A 118 0.64 9.70 -19.21
CA LEU A 118 0.29 8.34 -18.77
C LEU A 118 0.92 7.27 -19.67
N LYS A 119 0.91 7.46 -21.00
CA LYS A 119 1.53 6.52 -21.95
C LYS A 119 3.03 6.34 -21.70
N ASN A 120 3.75 7.41 -21.38
CA ASN A 120 5.18 7.36 -21.08
C ASN A 120 5.51 6.56 -19.82
N MET A 121 4.53 6.33 -18.95
CA MET A 121 4.67 5.58 -17.70
C MET A 121 4.32 4.09 -17.84
N LEU A 122 3.81 3.65 -18.99
CA LEU A 122 3.51 2.24 -19.24
C LEU A 122 4.69 1.29 -18.95
N PRO A 123 5.96 1.61 -19.27
CA PRO A 123 7.08 0.74 -18.92
C PRO A 123 7.23 0.53 -17.40
N ALA A 124 7.01 1.58 -16.61
CA ALA A 124 7.02 1.48 -15.15
C ALA A 124 5.81 0.67 -14.65
N TYR A 125 4.61 0.91 -15.21
CA TYR A 125 3.41 0.12 -14.91
C TYR A 125 3.64 -1.38 -15.10
N PHE A 126 4.15 -1.79 -16.27
CA PHE A 126 4.39 -3.21 -16.57
C PHE A 126 5.54 -3.81 -15.76
N THR A 127 6.57 -3.01 -15.44
CA THR A 127 7.64 -3.45 -14.55
C THR A 127 7.09 -3.73 -13.15
N ALA A 128 6.32 -2.81 -12.57
CA ALA A 128 5.69 -3.01 -11.26
C ALA A 128 4.65 -4.14 -11.27
N LEU A 129 3.95 -4.35 -12.38
CA LEU A 129 3.05 -5.50 -12.53
C LEU A 129 3.82 -6.83 -12.47
N GLY A 130 5.05 -6.88 -12.98
CA GLY A 130 5.90 -8.07 -12.90
C GLY A 130 6.61 -8.23 -11.56
N THR A 131 7.14 -7.15 -10.98
CA THR A 131 7.95 -7.20 -9.75
C THR A 131 7.12 -7.19 -8.47
N SER A 132 5.90 -6.64 -8.52
CA SER A 132 5.08 -6.33 -7.35
C SER A 132 5.76 -5.44 -6.31
N SER A 133 6.84 -4.72 -6.67
CA SER A 133 7.56 -3.82 -5.77
C SER A 133 7.76 -2.43 -6.36
N SER A 134 7.35 -1.40 -5.62
CA SER A 134 7.60 0.01 -5.97
C SER A 134 9.09 0.32 -5.94
N ALA A 135 9.79 -0.17 -4.90
CA ALA A 135 11.22 0.04 -4.71
C ALA A 135 12.04 -0.57 -5.86
N ALA A 136 11.73 -1.80 -6.28
CA ALA A 136 12.39 -2.46 -7.40
C ALA A 136 12.15 -1.73 -8.74
N THR A 137 11.06 -0.96 -8.84
CA THR A 137 10.65 -0.29 -10.08
C THR A 137 11.22 1.13 -10.22
N ILE A 138 11.81 1.70 -9.15
CA ILE A 138 12.38 3.07 -9.12
C ILE A 138 13.24 3.39 -10.36
N PRO A 139 14.19 2.55 -10.80
CA PRO A 139 15.05 2.87 -11.94
C PRO A 139 14.28 3.06 -13.25
N VAL A 140 13.18 2.33 -13.43
CA VAL A 140 12.30 2.44 -14.60
C VAL A 140 11.39 3.66 -14.47
N THR A 141 10.80 3.86 -13.28
CA THR A 141 9.95 5.03 -12.99
C THR A 141 10.69 6.34 -13.23
N LEU A 142 11.94 6.46 -12.78
CA LEU A 142 12.77 7.66 -13.01
C LEU A 142 12.95 7.96 -14.50
N LYS A 143 13.15 6.94 -15.35
CA LYS A 143 13.28 7.13 -16.80
C LYS A 143 11.97 7.63 -17.41
N CYS A 144 10.84 7.05 -17.02
CA CYS A 144 9.52 7.45 -17.49
C CYS A 144 9.12 8.86 -17.03
N VAL A 145 9.42 9.21 -15.78
CA VAL A 145 9.14 10.55 -15.24
C VAL A 145 9.97 11.62 -15.95
N ARG A 146 11.25 11.34 -16.23
CA ARG A 146 12.12 12.25 -16.98
C ARG A 146 11.67 12.41 -18.44
N SER A 147 11.15 11.36 -19.10
CA SER A 147 10.60 11.49 -20.45
C SER A 147 9.33 12.35 -20.51
N ASN A 148 8.63 12.52 -19.38
CA ASN A 148 7.54 13.48 -19.22
C ASN A 148 8.01 14.95 -19.01
N GLY A 149 9.32 15.21 -19.05
CA GLY A 149 9.90 16.55 -18.91
C GLY A 149 9.95 17.04 -17.48
N VAL A 150 9.95 16.14 -16.50
CA VAL A 150 10.26 16.45 -15.10
C VAL A 150 11.76 16.61 -14.95
N SER A 151 12.20 17.65 -14.23
CA SER A 151 13.62 17.90 -14.02
C SER A 151 14.26 16.79 -13.20
N ARG A 152 15.57 16.58 -13.39
CA ARG A 152 16.30 15.50 -12.72
C ARG A 152 16.23 15.63 -11.20
N SER A 153 16.39 16.83 -10.66
CA SER A 153 16.34 17.07 -9.21
C SER A 153 14.96 16.74 -8.62
N VAL A 154 13.88 17.11 -9.31
CA VAL A 154 12.52 16.76 -8.89
C VAL A 154 12.28 15.25 -8.99
N ALA A 155 12.65 14.62 -10.11
CA ALA A 155 12.45 13.18 -10.28
C ALA A 155 13.21 12.35 -9.22
N ASP A 156 14.48 12.70 -8.97
CA ASP A 156 15.36 11.98 -8.04
C ASP A 156 14.93 12.15 -6.58
N PHE A 157 14.13 13.16 -6.26
CA PHE A 157 13.54 13.36 -4.95
C PHE A 157 12.15 12.72 -4.84
N VAL A 158 11.24 13.04 -5.77
CA VAL A 158 9.82 12.66 -5.68
C VAL A 158 9.63 11.16 -5.87
N VAL A 159 10.31 10.53 -6.83
CA VAL A 159 10.07 9.11 -7.14
C VAL A 159 10.48 8.20 -5.97
N PRO A 160 11.67 8.30 -5.37
CA PRO A 160 12.02 7.47 -4.22
C PRO A 160 11.13 7.73 -3.00
N LEU A 161 10.72 8.98 -2.77
CA LEU A 161 9.81 9.33 -1.67
C LEU A 161 8.42 8.72 -1.90
N CYS A 162 7.84 8.90 -3.08
CA CYS A 162 6.50 8.38 -3.39
C CYS A 162 6.47 6.84 -3.45
N ALA A 163 7.57 6.19 -3.84
CA ALA A 163 7.68 4.73 -3.81
C ALA A 163 7.46 4.11 -2.41
N THR A 164 7.57 4.91 -1.34
CA THR A 164 7.25 4.50 0.04
C THR A 164 5.93 5.06 0.54
N VAL A 165 5.67 6.36 0.36
CA VAL A 165 4.51 7.01 1.01
C VAL A 165 3.25 7.08 0.15
N HIS A 166 3.36 6.90 -1.16
CA HIS A 166 2.23 7.02 -2.09
C HIS A 166 1.71 5.65 -2.53
N LEU A 167 0.84 5.08 -1.70
CA LEU A 167 0.27 3.75 -1.90
C LEU A 167 -1.22 3.80 -2.32
N SER A 168 -1.58 4.66 -3.27
CA SER A 168 -2.99 4.90 -3.65
C SER A 168 -3.71 3.66 -4.19
N GLY A 169 -3.05 2.89 -5.06
CA GLY A 169 -3.59 1.63 -5.59
C GLY A 169 -3.71 0.53 -4.54
N SER A 170 -2.79 0.49 -3.57
CA SER A 170 -2.87 -0.44 -2.44
C SER A 170 -4.00 -0.06 -1.49
N MET A 171 -4.13 1.22 -1.13
CA MET A 171 -5.24 1.72 -0.32
C MET A 171 -6.59 1.41 -0.94
N GLN A 172 -6.74 1.67 -2.24
CA GLN A 172 -7.97 1.35 -2.98
C GLN A 172 -8.31 -0.15 -2.87
N LYS A 173 -7.32 -1.02 -3.06
CA LYS A 173 -7.53 -2.48 -2.98
C LYS A 173 -7.92 -2.93 -1.59
N ILE A 174 -7.17 -2.49 -0.57
CA ILE A 174 -7.46 -2.83 0.83
C ILE A 174 -8.86 -2.36 1.19
N ALA A 175 -9.24 -1.12 0.86
CA ALA A 175 -10.56 -0.59 1.14
C ALA A 175 -11.68 -1.36 0.40
N LEU A 176 -11.51 -1.62 -0.90
CA LEU A 176 -12.52 -2.35 -1.68
C LEU A 176 -12.73 -3.78 -1.16
N PHE A 177 -11.65 -4.52 -0.86
CA PHE A 177 -11.79 -5.86 -0.30
C PHE A 177 -12.36 -5.84 1.12
N ALA A 178 -11.91 -4.92 1.97
CA ALA A 178 -12.42 -4.80 3.34
C ALA A 178 -13.93 -4.51 3.33
N PHE A 179 -14.38 -3.53 2.55
CA PHE A 179 -15.80 -3.21 2.45
C PHE A 179 -16.62 -4.32 1.79
N SER A 180 -16.01 -5.10 0.89
CA SER A 180 -16.67 -6.27 0.31
C SER A 180 -16.86 -7.37 1.34
N ILE A 181 -15.87 -7.63 2.20
CA ILE A 181 -16.02 -8.59 3.29
C ILE A 181 -17.09 -8.11 4.28
N VAL A 182 -17.03 -6.84 4.71
CA VAL A 182 -18.06 -6.22 5.57
C VAL A 182 -19.46 -6.44 4.99
N TYR A 183 -19.63 -6.22 3.68
CA TYR A 183 -20.89 -6.44 3.00
C TYR A 183 -21.30 -7.91 2.96
N MET A 184 -20.36 -8.83 2.73
CA MET A 184 -20.63 -10.28 2.68
C MET A 184 -20.96 -10.88 4.04
N THR A 185 -20.37 -10.35 5.11
CA THR A 185 -20.52 -10.85 6.48
C THR A 185 -21.57 -10.10 7.29
N ASN A 186 -22.23 -9.09 6.68
CA ASN A 186 -23.21 -8.22 7.31
C ASN A 186 -22.68 -7.55 8.59
N VAL A 187 -21.41 -7.12 8.57
CA VAL A 187 -20.86 -6.30 9.64
C VAL A 187 -21.53 -4.93 9.59
N ASP A 188 -22.13 -4.50 10.70
CA ASP A 188 -22.75 -3.19 10.83
C ASP A 188 -21.68 -2.10 10.70
N MET A 189 -21.61 -1.47 9.53
CA MET A 189 -20.64 -0.42 9.25
C MET A 189 -21.33 0.92 9.07
N THR A 190 -21.09 1.82 10.02
CA THR A 190 -21.52 3.22 9.89
C THR A 190 -20.62 3.98 8.93
N ALA A 191 -21.12 5.08 8.36
CA ALA A 191 -20.30 5.97 7.53
C ALA A 191 -19.09 6.54 8.30
N GLY A 192 -19.24 6.79 9.61
CA GLY A 192 -18.16 7.24 10.48
C GLY A 192 -17.04 6.21 10.61
N MET A 193 -17.39 4.92 10.78
CA MET A 193 -16.41 3.83 10.82
C MET A 193 -15.69 3.68 9.47
N ALA A 194 -16.43 3.74 8.35
CA ALA A 194 -15.83 3.63 7.02
C ALA A 194 -14.84 4.76 6.73
N LEU A 195 -15.20 6.01 7.06
CA LEU A 195 -14.30 7.15 6.92
C LEU A 195 -13.10 7.05 7.86
N GLY A 196 -13.33 6.71 9.13
CA GLY A 196 -12.26 6.51 10.11
C GLY A 196 -11.25 5.45 9.66
N PHE A 197 -11.73 4.33 9.15
CA PHE A 197 -10.89 3.28 8.57
C PHE A 197 -10.05 3.81 7.40
N ILE A 198 -10.63 4.53 6.44
CA ILE A 198 -9.89 5.08 5.29
C ILE A 198 -8.81 6.08 5.74
N PHE A 199 -9.13 6.97 6.69
CA PHE A 199 -8.16 7.94 7.21
C PHE A 199 -7.01 7.26 7.94
N LEU A 200 -7.30 6.32 8.84
CA LEU A 200 -6.28 5.58 9.58
C LEU A 200 -5.43 4.71 8.65
N LEU A 201 -6.05 4.08 7.65
CA LEU A 201 -5.34 3.34 6.62
C LEU A 201 -4.34 4.25 5.90
N GLY A 202 -4.74 5.47 5.52
CA GLY A 202 -3.85 6.46 4.91
C GLY A 202 -2.65 6.82 5.79
N ILE A 203 -2.86 7.02 7.09
CA ILE A 203 -1.78 7.30 8.05
C ILE A 203 -0.83 6.09 8.15
N MET A 204 -1.37 4.88 8.28
CA MET A 204 -0.56 3.65 8.38
C MET A 204 0.22 3.35 7.09
N MET A 205 -0.34 3.67 5.92
CA MET A 205 0.31 3.42 4.64
C MET A 205 1.59 4.23 4.43
N VAL A 206 1.77 5.36 5.13
CA VAL A 206 3.05 6.10 5.11
C VAL A 206 4.21 5.24 5.64
N ALA A 207 3.92 4.34 6.58
CA ALA A 207 4.90 3.43 7.17
C ALA A 207 4.95 2.06 6.48
N ALA A 208 4.07 1.79 5.53
CA ALA A 208 4.01 0.50 4.86
C ALA A 208 5.21 0.33 3.91
N PRO A 209 5.87 -0.83 3.91
CA PRO A 209 7.03 -1.06 3.06
C PRO A 209 6.60 -1.28 1.60
N GLY A 210 7.35 -0.72 0.65
CA GLY A 210 7.13 -0.85 -0.79
C GLY A 210 7.55 -2.19 -1.40
N VAL A 211 7.31 -3.30 -0.68
CA VAL A 211 7.65 -4.68 -1.05
C VAL A 211 6.38 -5.53 -1.16
N PRO A 212 6.43 -6.71 -1.83
CA PRO A 212 5.25 -7.55 -2.02
C PRO A 212 4.55 -7.91 -0.70
N GLY A 213 3.25 -7.67 -0.63
CA GLY A 213 2.44 -7.90 0.57
C GLY A 213 2.64 -6.89 1.70
N GLY A 214 3.56 -5.93 1.57
CA GLY A 214 3.90 -4.97 2.61
C GLY A 214 2.71 -4.15 3.12
N ALA A 215 1.88 -3.65 2.20
CA ALA A 215 0.72 -2.83 2.52
C ALA A 215 -0.37 -3.61 3.28
N ILE A 216 -0.67 -4.85 2.88
CA ILE A 216 -1.68 -5.63 3.59
C ILE A 216 -1.20 -6.06 4.97
N MET A 217 0.09 -6.40 5.11
CA MET A 217 0.67 -6.73 6.42
C MET A 217 0.63 -5.54 7.38
N ALA A 218 0.87 -4.33 6.87
CA ALA A 218 0.71 -3.11 7.66
C ALA A 218 -0.76 -2.85 8.06
N ALA A 219 -1.73 -3.28 7.25
CA ALA A 219 -3.15 -3.06 7.50
C ALA A 219 -3.81 -4.12 8.41
N VAL A 220 -3.18 -5.27 8.68
CA VAL A 220 -3.77 -6.38 9.45
C VAL A 220 -4.36 -5.91 10.79
N GLY A 221 -3.56 -5.20 11.58
CA GLY A 221 -4.01 -4.72 12.89
C GLY A 221 -5.21 -3.78 12.79
N LEU A 222 -5.27 -2.95 11.74
CA LEU A 222 -6.39 -2.04 11.51
C LEU A 222 -7.66 -2.79 11.11
N LEU A 223 -7.54 -3.82 10.25
CA LEU A 223 -8.66 -4.67 9.84
C LEU A 223 -9.31 -5.36 11.06
N GLN A 224 -8.50 -5.85 11.99
CA GLN A 224 -9.00 -6.48 13.22
C GLN A 224 -9.63 -5.45 14.16
N THR A 225 -8.90 -4.37 14.47
CA THR A 225 -9.31 -3.43 15.53
C THR A 225 -10.42 -2.46 15.13
N GLN A 226 -10.52 -2.07 13.84
CA GLN A 226 -11.54 -1.10 13.38
C GLN A 226 -12.73 -1.76 12.69
N LEU A 227 -12.51 -2.85 11.96
CA LEU A 227 -13.59 -3.54 11.24
C LEU A 227 -14.05 -4.82 11.95
N GLY A 228 -13.40 -5.20 13.06
CA GLY A 228 -13.77 -6.38 13.82
C GLY A 228 -13.46 -7.69 13.09
N PHE A 229 -12.49 -7.69 12.17
CA PHE A 229 -12.21 -8.88 11.37
C PHE A 229 -11.62 -10.00 12.22
N ASP A 230 -12.23 -11.17 12.12
CA ASP A 230 -11.69 -12.40 12.67
C ASP A 230 -10.44 -12.88 11.89
N GLU A 231 -9.73 -13.86 12.44
CA GLU A 231 -8.52 -14.40 11.81
C GLU A 231 -8.79 -14.96 10.39
N GLY A 232 -9.95 -15.56 10.17
CA GLY A 232 -10.31 -16.11 8.85
C GLY A 232 -10.55 -15.01 7.82
N GLN A 233 -11.19 -13.92 8.21
CA GLN A 233 -11.43 -12.74 7.38
C GLN A 233 -10.11 -12.00 7.05
N VAL A 234 -9.22 -11.86 8.03
CA VAL A 234 -7.86 -11.33 7.81
C VAL A 234 -7.07 -12.23 6.86
N ALA A 235 -7.12 -13.55 7.04
CA ALA A 235 -6.46 -14.49 6.15
C ALA A 235 -6.93 -14.34 4.70
N LEU A 236 -8.25 -14.23 4.55
CA LEU A 236 -8.91 -14.08 3.29
C LEU A 236 -8.55 -12.75 2.61
N MET A 237 -8.45 -11.65 3.39
CA MET A 237 -7.92 -10.36 2.93
C MET A 237 -6.49 -10.48 2.41
N ILE A 238 -5.61 -11.13 3.17
CA ILE A 238 -4.21 -11.32 2.78
C ILE A 238 -4.11 -12.12 1.49
N ALA A 239 -4.85 -13.23 1.39
CA ALA A 239 -4.89 -14.06 0.19
C ALA A 239 -5.33 -13.27 -1.06
N ALA A 240 -6.44 -12.56 -0.95
CA ALA A 240 -7.03 -11.83 -2.06
C ALA A 240 -6.17 -10.63 -2.48
N TYR A 241 -5.61 -9.91 -1.51
CA TYR A 241 -4.74 -8.77 -1.77
C TYR A 241 -3.47 -9.21 -2.50
N ILE A 242 -2.78 -10.23 -1.99
CA ILE A 242 -1.50 -10.68 -2.57
C ILE A 242 -1.68 -11.16 -4.02
N ALA A 243 -2.80 -11.83 -4.32
CA ALA A 243 -3.09 -12.29 -5.68
C ALA A 243 -3.14 -11.16 -6.71
N ILE A 244 -3.37 -9.91 -6.28
CA ILE A 244 -3.48 -8.74 -7.17
C ILE A 244 -2.59 -7.57 -6.76
N ASP A 245 -1.64 -7.77 -5.85
CA ASP A 245 -0.81 -6.71 -5.28
C ASP A 245 -0.03 -5.99 -6.38
N SER A 246 0.41 -6.75 -7.40
CA SER A 246 1.04 -6.26 -8.62
C SER A 246 0.27 -5.12 -9.31
N PHE A 247 -1.06 -5.20 -9.38
CA PHE A 247 -1.89 -4.12 -9.94
C PHE A 247 -1.92 -2.90 -9.00
N GLY A 248 -1.80 -3.10 -7.69
CA GLY A 248 -1.71 -2.04 -6.68
C GLY A 248 -0.41 -1.28 -6.85
N THR A 249 0.68 -2.02 -6.86
CA THR A 249 2.03 -1.49 -7.11
C THR A 249 2.10 -0.77 -8.45
N ALA A 250 1.56 -1.34 -9.53
CA ALA A 250 1.53 -0.71 -10.85
C ALA A 250 0.78 0.63 -10.84
N CYS A 251 -0.33 0.72 -10.12
CA CYS A 251 -1.05 1.98 -9.90
C CYS A 251 -0.20 2.99 -9.10
N ASN A 252 0.43 2.56 -8.01
CA ASN A 252 1.25 3.41 -7.15
C ASN A 252 2.37 4.08 -7.97
N VAL A 253 3.22 3.27 -8.62
CA VAL A 253 4.38 3.78 -9.38
C VAL A 253 3.97 4.65 -10.57
N THR A 254 2.81 4.38 -11.17
CA THR A 254 2.30 5.18 -12.28
C THR A 254 1.77 6.52 -11.77
N GLY A 255 1.08 6.53 -10.63
CA GLY A 255 0.61 7.75 -9.97
C GLY A 255 1.75 8.63 -9.46
N ASP A 256 2.90 8.06 -9.08
CA ASP A 256 4.11 8.81 -8.71
C ASP A 256 4.54 9.79 -9.83
N GLY A 257 4.33 9.40 -11.08
CA GLY A 257 4.60 10.26 -12.23
C GLY A 257 3.67 11.48 -12.32
N ALA A 258 2.40 11.35 -11.92
CA ALA A 258 1.47 12.46 -11.86
C ALA A 258 1.85 13.44 -10.73
N ILE A 259 2.28 12.92 -9.58
CA ILE A 259 2.80 13.73 -8.47
C ILE A 259 4.07 14.45 -8.93
N ALA A 260 5.02 13.75 -9.55
CA ALA A 260 6.26 14.34 -10.03
C ALA A 260 6.03 15.47 -11.04
N LEU A 261 5.06 15.33 -11.95
CA LEU A 261 4.65 16.41 -12.86
C LEU A 261 4.13 17.64 -12.13
N THR A 262 3.28 17.43 -11.12
CA THR A 262 2.68 18.49 -10.31
C THR A 262 3.75 19.23 -9.50
N VAL A 263 4.61 18.49 -8.82
CA VAL A 263 5.73 19.05 -8.03
C VAL A 263 6.72 19.78 -8.93
N ASN A 264 7.04 19.24 -10.10
CA ASN A 264 7.94 19.90 -11.05
C ASN A 264 7.40 21.27 -11.48
N LYS A 265 6.08 21.39 -11.68
CA LYS A 265 5.44 22.67 -11.98
C LYS A 265 5.49 23.63 -10.80
N MET A 266 5.24 23.15 -9.58
CA MET A 266 5.32 23.96 -8.35
C MET A 266 6.72 24.48 -8.09
N ALA A 267 7.73 23.62 -8.26
CA ALA A 267 9.14 23.95 -8.10
C ALA A 267 9.73 24.76 -9.27
N LYS A 268 8.93 25.10 -10.30
CA LYS A 268 9.40 25.74 -11.55
C LYS A 268 10.57 24.98 -12.22
N GLY A 269 10.66 23.67 -12.00
CA GLY A 269 11.76 22.83 -12.49
C GLY A 269 13.02 22.80 -11.62
N GLU A 270 13.08 23.54 -10.51
CA GLU A 270 14.24 23.59 -9.63
C GLU A 270 13.86 23.28 -8.17
N LEU A 271 14.35 22.16 -7.65
CA LEU A 271 14.53 22.02 -6.21
C LEU A 271 15.92 22.57 -5.87
N LYS A 272 15.99 23.68 -5.12
CA LYS A 272 17.25 24.13 -4.53
C LYS A 272 17.74 23.00 -3.62
N LYS A 273 18.91 22.43 -3.91
CA LYS A 273 19.60 21.62 -2.91
C LYS A 273 19.81 22.55 -1.71
N GLU A 274 19.20 22.25 -0.57
CA GLU A 274 19.68 22.84 0.68
C GLU A 274 21.17 22.50 0.76
N ALA A 275 21.99 23.55 0.80
CA ALA A 275 23.40 23.43 1.05
C ALA A 275 23.55 22.78 2.42
N THR A 276 24.02 21.54 2.44
CA THR A 276 24.51 20.88 3.65
C THR A 276 25.62 21.75 4.24
N VAL A 277 25.28 22.41 5.35
CA VAL A 277 26.18 22.81 6.44
C VAL A 277 26.51 21.57 7.24
#